data_AF-A0A9D3VSK8-F1
#
_entry.id   AF-A0A9D3VSK8-F1
#
_cell.length_a   1.000
_cell.length_b   1.000
_cell.length_c   1.000
_cell.angle_alpha   90.00
_cell.angle_beta   90.00
_cell.angle_gamma   90.00
#
_symmetry.space_group_name_H-M   'P 1'
#
loop_
_entity.id
_entity.type
_entity.pdbx_description
1 polymer ?
#
loop_
_entity_poly.entity_id
_entity_poly.type
_entity_poly.pdbx_seq_one_letter_code
_entity_poly.pdbx_strand_id
1 'polypeptide(L)'
;MAATAKEVTPTTFPSSDLVPRYATEESRKGADIIVEALEREGVKHVFAYPGEGSVEIHRALTRSIVIRNVLPRHEQGGVFAAEGYARSSGLPGVCISTSGPGATNLVSGLADAMFDSIPLVAITGPVPQRMIGTGAFQETPIVEVTRSITKHNYFVLDVNDIPRIVSEAFFLATSGRPGPVLIYVPKDTQEQLAVPNWNQPFRLSGYMSRLPKEPSEAHLEQIVRLIFESKKPVLYVGGGCLNSSEELKRFAELTGIPVTCTLMGLGLLPTSDPLSFQMLGMYGPVYANYAVDKSDLLLSFGVRFDDHVTGKLEAFASRAKIVHIDVDSAEIGKNKQPHSDVGSFRCQIGIEGYKQDIRE
;
A
#
# COMPACT_ATOMS: atom_id res chain seq x y z
N MET A 1 -34.74 -1.92 8.52
CA MET A 1 -34.65 -2.10 7.06
C MET A 1 -33.20 -2.38 6.72
N ALA A 2 -32.92 -3.55 6.12
CA ALA A 2 -31.56 -3.99 5.83
C ALA A 2 -30.91 -3.06 4.79
N ALA A 3 -29.83 -2.40 5.18
CA ALA A 3 -28.99 -1.66 4.24
C ALA A 3 -28.29 -2.67 3.34
N THR A 4 -28.68 -2.70 2.07
CA THR A 4 -27.99 -3.43 1.02
C THR A 4 -26.56 -2.91 0.92
N ALA A 5 -25.58 -3.79 1.14
CA ALA A 5 -24.19 -3.48 0.85
C ALA A 5 -24.10 -3.14 -0.65
N LYS A 6 -23.82 -1.88 -0.97
CA LYS A 6 -23.48 -1.47 -2.34
C LYS A 6 -22.27 -2.32 -2.76
N GLU A 7 -22.41 -3.04 -3.86
CA GLU A 7 -21.30 -3.69 -4.54
C GLU A 7 -20.26 -2.62 -4.88
N VAL A 8 -19.15 -2.61 -4.15
CA VAL A 8 -18.00 -1.77 -4.47
C VAL A 8 -17.37 -2.39 -5.71
N THR A 9 -17.61 -1.77 -6.86
CA THR A 9 -16.99 -2.13 -8.13
C THR A 9 -15.53 -1.70 -8.08
N PRO A 10 -14.57 -2.53 -8.55
CA PRO A 10 -13.15 -2.19 -8.55
C PRO A 10 -12.90 -0.85 -9.25
N THR A 11 -11.93 -0.09 -8.74
CA THR A 11 -11.27 1.00 -9.45
C THR A 11 -10.61 0.42 -10.69
N THR A 12 -11.39 0.31 -11.76
CA THR A 12 -10.90 -0.08 -13.07
C THR A 12 -10.11 1.09 -13.62
N PHE A 13 -8.83 0.86 -13.94
CA PHE A 13 -8.14 1.75 -14.87
C PHE A 13 -8.99 1.85 -16.15
N PRO A 14 -9.04 3.02 -16.80
CA PRO A 14 -9.91 3.22 -17.94
C PRO A 14 -9.66 2.14 -19.00
N SER A 15 -10.72 1.40 -19.33
CA SER A 15 -10.73 0.26 -20.27
C SER A 15 -10.22 0.57 -21.68
N SER A 16 -9.92 1.84 -21.98
CA SER A 16 -9.48 2.32 -23.29
C SER A 16 -8.08 1.84 -23.71
N ASP A 17 -7.25 1.38 -22.77
CA ASP A 17 -5.88 0.91 -23.05
C ASP A 17 -5.79 -0.63 -23.19
N LEU A 18 -6.89 -1.36 -22.93
CA LEU A 18 -6.88 -2.82 -23.04
C LEU A 18 -6.91 -3.23 -24.51
N VAL A 19 -5.90 -3.99 -24.96
CA VAL A 19 -5.87 -4.59 -26.29
C VAL A 19 -6.24 -6.07 -26.16
N PRO A 20 -7.46 -6.49 -26.53
CA PRO A 20 -7.86 -7.89 -26.41
C PRO A 20 -7.01 -8.78 -27.31
N ARG A 21 -6.31 -9.75 -26.71
CA ARG A 21 -5.49 -10.73 -27.44
C ARG A 21 -6.25 -12.00 -27.85
N TYR A 22 -7.42 -12.21 -27.27
CA TYR A 22 -8.21 -13.44 -27.38
C TYR A 22 -9.69 -13.10 -27.55
N ALA A 23 -10.45 -13.98 -28.21
CA ALA A 23 -11.90 -13.84 -28.25
C ALA A 23 -12.53 -14.15 -26.88
N THR A 24 -13.74 -13.64 -26.62
CA THR A 24 -14.42 -13.78 -25.31
C THR A 24 -14.55 -15.24 -24.86
N GLU A 25 -14.98 -16.12 -25.76
CA GLU A 25 -15.21 -17.55 -25.49
C GLU A 25 -13.98 -18.44 -25.80
N GLU A 26 -12.83 -17.84 -26.12
CA GLU A 26 -11.64 -18.59 -26.48
C GLU A 26 -10.94 -19.16 -25.25
N SER A 27 -10.70 -20.47 -25.24
CA SER A 27 -9.95 -21.11 -24.16
C SER A 27 -8.45 -20.80 -24.29
N ARG A 28 -7.81 -20.39 -23.20
CA ARG A 28 -6.41 -19.99 -23.16
C ARG A 28 -5.74 -20.45 -21.86
N LYS A 29 -4.41 -20.46 -21.83
CA LYS A 29 -3.66 -20.94 -20.66
C LYS A 29 -3.85 -20.01 -19.46
N GLY A 30 -3.80 -20.56 -18.24
CA GLY A 30 -3.79 -19.79 -17.00
C GLY A 30 -2.73 -18.70 -16.98
N ALA A 31 -1.54 -18.96 -17.53
CA ALA A 31 -0.50 -17.95 -17.70
C ALA A 31 -0.93 -16.76 -18.56
N ASP A 32 -1.69 -16.99 -19.64
CA ASP A 32 -2.23 -15.93 -20.49
C ASP A 32 -3.33 -15.15 -19.78
N ILE A 33 -4.14 -15.84 -18.96
CA ILE A 33 -5.15 -15.21 -18.10
C ILE A 33 -4.50 -14.32 -17.04
N ILE A 34 -3.39 -14.73 -16.43
CA ILE A 34 -2.62 -13.90 -15.47
C ILE A 34 -2.16 -12.61 -16.15
N VAL A 35 -1.54 -12.71 -17.33
CA VAL A 35 -1.04 -11.54 -18.05
C VAL A 35 -2.18 -10.63 -18.49
N GLU A 36 -3.30 -11.19 -18.98
CA GLU A 36 -4.50 -10.39 -19.31
C GLU A 36 -5.11 -9.73 -18.06
N ALA A 37 -5.08 -10.39 -16.90
CA ALA A 37 -5.52 -9.81 -15.63
C ALA A 37 -4.64 -8.61 -15.24
N LEU A 38 -3.32 -8.72 -15.37
CA LEU A 38 -2.39 -7.61 -15.16
C LEU A 38 -2.65 -6.45 -16.13
N GLU A 39 -2.91 -6.74 -17.40
CA GLU A 39 -3.28 -5.73 -18.41
C GLU A 39 -4.57 -4.99 -18.01
N ARG A 40 -5.57 -5.72 -17.48
CA ARG A 40 -6.85 -5.15 -16.99
C ARG A 40 -6.70 -4.31 -15.72
N GLU A 41 -5.73 -4.65 -14.87
CA GLU A 41 -5.33 -3.83 -13.71
C GLU A 41 -4.45 -2.62 -14.10
N GLY A 42 -4.24 -2.38 -15.41
CA GLY A 42 -3.51 -1.23 -15.92
C GLY A 42 -1.99 -1.34 -15.80
N VAL A 43 -1.46 -2.55 -15.57
CA VAL A 43 -0.02 -2.78 -15.44
C VAL A 43 0.68 -2.51 -16.78
N LYS A 44 1.72 -1.67 -16.74
CA LYS A 44 2.58 -1.34 -17.91
C LYS A 44 3.99 -1.88 -17.78
N HIS A 45 4.46 -2.12 -16.55
CA HIS A 45 5.81 -2.57 -16.26
C HIS A 45 5.78 -3.70 -15.25
N VAL A 46 6.54 -4.76 -15.52
CA VAL A 46 6.81 -5.83 -14.56
C VAL A 46 8.31 -6.04 -14.42
N PHE A 47 8.73 -6.44 -13.23
CA PHE A 47 10.13 -6.77 -12.93
C PHE A 47 10.23 -8.29 -12.75
N ALA A 48 10.40 -9.01 -13.86
CA ALA A 48 10.27 -10.47 -13.88
C ALA A 48 11.59 -11.17 -14.19
N TYR A 49 12.00 -12.09 -13.32
CA TYR A 49 13.14 -13.00 -13.56
C TYR A 49 12.65 -14.41 -13.91
N PRO A 50 13.10 -15.02 -15.02
CA PRO A 50 12.59 -16.31 -15.49
C PRO A 50 13.19 -17.49 -14.74
N GLY A 51 12.40 -18.55 -14.66
CA GLY A 51 12.83 -19.87 -14.20
C GLY A 51 11.72 -20.90 -14.40
N GLU A 52 12.05 -22.18 -14.20
CA GLU A 52 11.23 -23.32 -14.61
C GLU A 52 9.79 -23.25 -14.07
N GLY A 53 9.60 -22.87 -12.81
CA GLY A 53 8.27 -22.77 -12.20
C GLY A 53 7.42 -21.62 -12.72
N SER A 54 8.00 -20.65 -13.44
CA SER A 54 7.31 -19.45 -13.98
C SER A 54 7.39 -19.32 -15.50
N VAL A 55 7.95 -20.31 -16.19
CA VAL A 55 8.27 -20.23 -17.62
C VAL A 55 7.03 -19.91 -18.47
N GLU A 56 5.87 -20.44 -18.11
CA GLU A 56 4.64 -20.20 -18.86
C GLU A 56 4.15 -18.75 -18.71
N ILE A 57 4.30 -18.13 -17.53
CA ILE A 57 4.05 -16.70 -17.32
C ILE A 57 4.98 -15.86 -18.19
N HIS A 58 6.28 -16.19 -18.26
CA HIS A 58 7.23 -15.48 -19.11
C HIS A 58 6.89 -15.60 -20.60
N ARG A 59 6.44 -16.77 -21.06
CA ARG A 59 5.96 -16.95 -22.44
C ARG A 59 4.70 -16.13 -22.72
N ALA A 60 3.80 -15.99 -21.74
CA ALA A 60 2.63 -15.13 -21.87
C ALA A 60 3.01 -13.64 -21.93
N LEU A 61 4.01 -13.21 -21.14
CA LEU A 61 4.53 -11.84 -21.18
C LEU A 61 5.08 -11.48 -22.57
N THR A 62 5.75 -12.39 -23.29
CA THR A 62 6.23 -12.09 -24.64
C THR A 62 5.11 -11.89 -25.67
N ARG A 63 3.87 -12.30 -25.35
CA ARG A 63 2.68 -12.08 -26.19
C ARG A 63 1.96 -10.78 -25.86
N SER A 64 2.24 -10.17 -24.69
CA SER A 64 1.70 -8.86 -24.35
C SER A 64 2.43 -7.78 -25.13
N ILE A 65 1.67 -6.85 -25.70
CA ILE A 65 2.20 -5.62 -26.31
C ILE A 65 2.05 -4.40 -25.39
N VAL A 66 1.39 -4.58 -24.25
CA VAL A 66 1.09 -3.53 -23.26
C VAL A 66 2.10 -3.56 -22.12
N ILE A 67 2.43 -4.76 -21.63
CA ILE A 67 3.33 -4.96 -20.50
C ILE A 67 4.77 -5.08 -20.98
N ARG A 68 5.63 -4.19 -20.49
CA ARG A 68 7.08 -4.31 -20.63
C ARG A 68 7.67 -5.09 -19.46
N ASN A 69 8.42 -6.16 -19.75
CA ASN A 69 9.26 -6.82 -18.76
C ASN A 69 10.63 -6.11 -18.65
N VAL A 70 10.97 -5.67 -17.44
CA VAL A 70 12.31 -5.21 -17.07
C VAL A 70 13.01 -6.34 -16.32
N LEU A 71 13.80 -7.13 -17.04
CA LEU A 71 14.54 -8.26 -16.48
C LEU A 71 15.61 -7.77 -15.48
N PRO A 72 15.49 -8.06 -14.17
CA PRO A 72 16.56 -7.78 -13.22
C PRO A 72 17.70 -8.81 -13.37
N ARG A 73 18.81 -8.62 -12.66
CA ARG A 73 19.93 -9.58 -12.60
C ARG A 73 19.95 -10.43 -11.33
N HIS A 74 19.00 -10.15 -10.44
CA HIS A 74 18.71 -10.89 -9.21
C HIS A 74 17.28 -10.52 -8.80
N GLU A 75 16.47 -11.47 -8.29
CA GLU A 75 15.07 -11.21 -7.94
C GLU A 75 14.92 -10.15 -6.84
N GLN A 76 15.88 -10.08 -5.92
CA GLN A 76 15.97 -8.99 -4.94
C GLN A 76 16.05 -7.61 -5.62
N GLY A 77 16.83 -7.48 -6.69
CA GLY A 77 16.86 -6.27 -7.50
C GLY A 77 15.54 -6.03 -8.23
N GLY A 78 14.81 -7.08 -8.57
CA GLY A 78 13.47 -7.01 -9.17
C GLY A 78 12.42 -6.44 -8.21
N VAL A 79 12.36 -6.95 -6.98
CA VAL A 79 11.41 -6.45 -5.97
C VAL A 79 11.74 -5.00 -5.56
N PHE A 80 13.02 -4.66 -5.36
CA PHE A 80 13.40 -3.27 -5.05
C PHE A 80 13.14 -2.31 -6.22
N ALA A 81 13.28 -2.77 -7.48
CA ALA A 81 12.89 -1.96 -8.62
C ALA A 81 11.37 -1.75 -8.70
N ALA A 82 10.58 -2.78 -8.35
CA ALA A 82 9.12 -2.66 -8.22
C ALA A 82 8.71 -1.69 -7.11
N GLU A 83 9.41 -1.69 -5.97
CA GLU A 83 9.21 -0.71 -4.91
C GLU A 83 9.57 0.71 -5.35
N GLY A 84 10.72 0.89 -5.99
CA GLY A 84 11.12 2.20 -6.53
C GLY A 84 10.12 2.74 -7.55
N TYR A 85 9.58 1.86 -8.41
CA TYR A 85 8.48 2.19 -9.31
C TYR A 85 7.26 2.66 -8.52
N ALA A 86 6.83 1.89 -7.51
CA ALA A 86 5.64 2.20 -6.74
C ALA A 86 5.74 3.54 -5.98
N ARG A 87 6.88 3.75 -5.31
CA ARG A 87 7.16 4.97 -4.53
C ARG A 87 7.20 6.23 -5.40
N SER A 88 7.71 6.13 -6.62
CA SER A 88 7.88 7.28 -7.52
C SER A 88 6.66 7.58 -8.39
N SER A 89 5.76 6.61 -8.59
CA SER A 89 4.59 6.79 -9.46
C SER A 89 3.24 6.78 -8.72
N GLY A 90 3.19 6.29 -7.48
CA GLY A 90 1.93 6.06 -6.75
C GLY A 90 1.10 4.88 -7.30
N LEU A 91 1.67 4.07 -8.20
CA LEU A 91 1.03 2.88 -8.77
C LEU A 91 1.57 1.62 -8.09
N PRO A 92 0.84 0.49 -8.05
CA PRO A 92 1.39 -0.75 -7.50
C PRO A 92 2.58 -1.25 -8.32
N GLY A 93 3.67 -1.61 -7.62
CA GLY A 93 4.82 -2.29 -8.23
C GLY A 93 4.51 -3.77 -8.46
N VAL A 94 4.96 -4.34 -9.59
CA VAL A 94 4.73 -5.76 -9.90
C VAL A 94 6.06 -6.48 -10.15
N CYS A 95 6.37 -7.48 -9.32
CA CYS A 95 7.54 -8.34 -9.52
C CYS A 95 7.11 -9.79 -9.69
N ILE A 96 7.86 -10.53 -10.53
CA ILE A 96 7.55 -11.92 -10.86
C ILE A 96 8.81 -12.76 -10.72
N SER A 97 8.68 -13.90 -10.06
CA SER A 97 9.77 -14.85 -9.83
C SER A 97 9.33 -16.29 -10.08
N THR A 98 10.31 -17.15 -10.32
CA THR A 98 10.14 -18.60 -10.25
C THR A 98 10.01 -19.12 -8.81
N SER A 99 9.99 -20.44 -8.65
CA SER A 99 9.84 -21.16 -7.39
C SER A 99 11.12 -21.10 -6.55
N GLY A 100 11.08 -21.69 -5.36
CA GLY A 100 12.26 -22.00 -4.56
C GLY A 100 13.19 -20.80 -4.38
N PRO A 101 14.42 -20.84 -4.92
CA PRO A 101 15.42 -19.77 -4.73
C PRO A 101 14.94 -18.41 -5.20
N GLY A 102 14.23 -18.34 -6.34
CA GLY A 102 13.74 -17.07 -6.85
C GLY A 102 12.71 -16.45 -5.90
N ALA A 103 11.77 -17.26 -5.42
CA ALA A 103 10.75 -16.81 -4.48
C ALA A 103 11.37 -16.34 -3.16
N THR A 104 12.37 -17.06 -2.62
CA THR A 104 13.08 -16.64 -1.39
C THR A 104 13.89 -15.37 -1.58
N ASN A 105 14.39 -15.09 -2.78
CA ASN A 105 15.13 -13.86 -3.08
C ASN A 105 14.24 -12.60 -3.04
N LEU A 106 12.90 -12.74 -3.03
CA LEU A 106 11.97 -11.63 -2.87
C LEU A 106 11.76 -11.22 -1.39
N VAL A 107 12.13 -12.08 -0.43
CA VAL A 107 11.76 -11.94 0.99
C VAL A 107 12.14 -10.58 1.58
N SER A 108 13.33 -10.07 1.30
CA SER A 108 13.76 -8.76 1.82
C SER A 108 12.89 -7.62 1.32
N GLY A 109 12.55 -7.59 0.03
CA GLY A 109 11.71 -6.53 -0.53
C GLY A 109 10.24 -6.66 -0.13
N LEU A 110 9.74 -7.87 0.13
CA LEU A 110 8.40 -8.05 0.72
C LEU A 110 8.36 -7.47 2.14
N ALA A 111 9.36 -7.75 2.96
CA ALA A 111 9.46 -7.15 4.28
C ALA A 111 9.59 -5.62 4.21
N ASP A 112 10.47 -5.10 3.34
CA ASP A 112 10.67 -3.66 3.15
C ASP A 112 9.37 -2.95 2.76
N ALA A 113 8.69 -3.44 1.71
CA ALA A 113 7.41 -2.91 1.27
C ALA A 113 6.32 -2.99 2.35
N MET A 114 6.31 -4.03 3.20
CA MET A 114 5.34 -4.14 4.28
C MET A 114 5.57 -3.08 5.36
N PHE A 115 6.81 -2.88 5.79
CA PHE A 115 7.11 -1.93 6.86
C PHE A 115 6.99 -0.47 6.41
N ASP A 116 7.25 -0.19 5.14
CA ASP A 116 7.09 1.13 4.53
C ASP A 116 5.72 1.37 3.90
N SER A 117 4.82 0.36 3.95
CA SER A 117 3.45 0.45 3.43
C SER A 117 3.41 0.77 1.92
N ILE A 118 4.20 0.04 1.14
CA ILE A 118 4.33 0.21 -0.31
C ILE A 118 3.40 -0.76 -1.05
N PRO A 119 2.56 -0.28 -1.99
CA PRO A 119 1.69 -1.15 -2.77
C PRO A 119 2.53 -1.99 -3.75
N LEU A 120 2.53 -3.30 -3.54
CA LEU A 120 3.31 -4.24 -4.35
C LEU A 120 2.55 -5.54 -4.56
N VAL A 121 2.60 -6.09 -5.77
CA VAL A 121 2.06 -7.42 -6.08
C VAL A 121 3.21 -8.31 -6.58
N ALA A 122 3.52 -9.35 -5.82
CA ALA A 122 4.54 -10.33 -6.15
C ALA A 122 3.89 -11.61 -6.67
N ILE A 123 4.29 -12.10 -7.84
CA ILE A 123 3.78 -13.35 -8.40
C ILE A 123 4.91 -14.38 -8.43
N THR A 124 4.66 -15.56 -7.86
CA THR A 124 5.64 -16.66 -7.83
C THR A 124 5.06 -17.90 -8.49
N GLY A 125 5.84 -18.50 -9.40
CA GLY A 125 5.48 -19.73 -10.09
C GLY A 125 6.15 -20.97 -9.44
N PRO A 126 5.43 -21.83 -8.69
CA PRO A 126 5.94 -22.98 -7.96
C PRO A 126 5.84 -24.31 -8.72
N VAL A 127 6.22 -25.39 -8.03
CA VAL A 127 6.00 -26.76 -8.48
C VAL A 127 4.50 -27.07 -8.73
N PRO A 128 4.16 -28.07 -9.57
CA PRO A 128 2.78 -28.51 -9.77
C PRO A 128 2.09 -28.89 -8.45
N GLN A 129 0.78 -28.71 -8.36
CA GLN A 129 0.03 -28.90 -7.10
C GLN A 129 0.25 -30.26 -6.45
N ARG A 130 0.26 -31.34 -7.24
CA ARG A 130 0.46 -32.72 -6.75
C ARG A 130 1.83 -32.97 -6.09
N MET A 131 2.80 -32.10 -6.32
CA MET A 131 4.17 -32.22 -5.80
C MET A 131 4.38 -31.41 -4.53
N ILE A 132 3.38 -30.65 -4.09
CA ILE A 132 3.49 -29.77 -2.92
C ILE A 132 3.50 -30.60 -1.64
N GLY A 133 4.42 -30.29 -0.74
CA GLY A 133 4.71 -31.01 0.50
C GLY A 133 5.60 -32.23 0.32
N THR A 134 6.15 -32.49 -0.88
CA THR A 134 6.90 -33.73 -1.17
C THR A 134 8.42 -33.56 -1.13
N GLY A 135 8.92 -32.34 -0.98
CA GLY A 135 10.35 -32.04 -1.12
C GLY A 135 10.77 -32.01 -2.59
N ALA A 136 9.89 -31.51 -3.45
CA ALA A 136 10.12 -31.47 -4.88
C ALA A 136 11.26 -30.50 -5.26
N PHE A 137 11.77 -30.64 -6.49
CA PHE A 137 12.83 -29.77 -7.00
C PHE A 137 12.40 -28.29 -6.97
N GLN A 138 13.22 -27.45 -6.33
CA GLN A 138 12.97 -26.02 -6.13
C GLN A 138 11.61 -25.72 -5.44
N GLU A 139 11.14 -26.64 -4.59
CA GLU A 139 10.00 -26.38 -3.73
C GLU A 139 10.41 -25.49 -2.53
N THR A 140 9.58 -24.50 -2.21
CA THR A 140 9.67 -23.75 -0.96
C THR A 140 8.27 -23.37 -0.54
N PRO A 141 7.88 -23.54 0.73
CA PRO A 141 6.57 -23.12 1.24
C PRO A 141 6.51 -21.60 1.38
N ILE A 142 6.61 -20.85 0.28
CA ILE A 142 6.77 -19.39 0.30
C ILE A 142 5.58 -18.68 0.96
N VAL A 143 4.37 -19.24 0.84
CA VAL A 143 3.16 -18.73 1.53
C VAL A 143 3.33 -18.77 3.04
N GLU A 144 3.97 -19.81 3.58
CA GLU A 144 4.29 -19.91 5.01
C GLU A 144 5.40 -18.93 5.40
N VAL A 145 6.47 -18.89 4.61
CA VAL A 145 7.64 -18.01 4.84
C VAL A 145 7.24 -16.53 4.85
N THR A 146 6.32 -16.14 3.97
CA THR A 146 5.98 -14.73 3.72
C THR A 146 4.75 -14.24 4.48
N ARG A 147 4.05 -15.11 5.23
CA ARG A 147 2.79 -14.74 5.91
C ARG A 147 2.94 -13.57 6.88
N SER A 148 4.06 -13.47 7.58
CA SER A 148 4.31 -12.40 8.56
C SER A 148 4.92 -11.13 7.96
N ILE A 149 5.29 -11.17 6.68
CA ILE A 149 6.00 -10.09 5.96
C ILE A 149 5.26 -9.69 4.68
N THR A 150 3.98 -10.03 4.57
CA THR A 150 3.07 -9.56 3.52
C THR A 150 1.75 -9.10 4.14
N LYS A 151 1.08 -8.15 3.49
CA LYS A 151 -0.27 -7.73 3.89
C LYS A 151 -1.27 -8.86 3.71
N HIS A 152 -1.11 -9.62 2.63
CA HIS A 152 -1.84 -10.85 2.37
C HIS A 152 -1.06 -11.74 1.40
N ASN A 153 -1.41 -13.02 1.35
CA ASN A 153 -0.91 -13.89 0.30
C ASN A 153 -1.99 -14.88 -0.15
N TYR A 154 -1.89 -15.27 -1.42
CA TYR A 154 -2.80 -16.19 -2.07
C TYR A 154 -2.07 -17.43 -2.54
N PHE A 155 -2.80 -18.53 -2.51
CA PHE A 155 -2.44 -19.77 -3.15
C PHE A 155 -3.53 -20.11 -4.17
N VAL A 156 -3.18 -20.16 -5.46
CA VAL A 156 -4.16 -20.41 -6.54
C VAL A 156 -4.29 -21.92 -6.77
N LEU A 157 -5.46 -22.48 -6.43
CA LEU A 157 -5.76 -23.91 -6.64
C LEU A 157 -6.50 -24.18 -7.96
N ASP A 158 -7.24 -23.21 -8.48
CA ASP A 158 -8.03 -23.36 -9.70
C ASP A 158 -7.71 -22.21 -10.66
N VAL A 159 -7.53 -22.53 -11.94
CA VAL A 159 -7.31 -21.54 -13.02
C VAL A 159 -8.46 -20.52 -13.09
N ASN A 160 -9.68 -20.91 -12.73
CA ASN A 160 -10.86 -20.04 -12.75
C ASN A 160 -10.82 -18.96 -11.67
N ASP A 161 -10.01 -19.14 -10.62
CA ASP A 161 -9.85 -18.16 -9.55
C ASP A 161 -8.86 -17.04 -9.90
N ILE A 162 -8.04 -17.21 -10.96
CA ILE A 162 -7.00 -16.24 -11.34
C ILE A 162 -7.56 -14.81 -11.50
N PRO A 163 -8.64 -14.57 -12.29
CA PRO A 163 -9.17 -13.21 -12.46
C PRO A 163 -9.52 -12.53 -11.14
N ARG A 164 -10.22 -13.26 -10.26
CA ARG A 164 -10.64 -12.76 -8.95
C ARG A 164 -9.44 -12.50 -8.04
N ILE A 165 -8.51 -13.46 -7.93
CA ILE A 165 -7.35 -13.35 -7.03
C ILE A 165 -6.43 -12.20 -7.45
N VAL A 166 -6.17 -12.03 -8.74
CA VAL A 166 -5.36 -10.90 -9.21
C VAL A 166 -6.04 -9.58 -8.85
N SER A 167 -7.34 -9.43 -9.13
CA SER A 167 -8.04 -8.19 -8.82
C SER A 167 -8.13 -7.92 -7.31
N GLU A 168 -8.39 -8.95 -6.50
CA GLU A 168 -8.34 -8.86 -5.04
C GLU A 168 -6.94 -8.48 -4.53
N ALA A 169 -5.87 -9.02 -5.13
CA ALA A 169 -4.50 -8.71 -4.73
C ALA A 169 -4.15 -7.24 -5.01
N PHE A 170 -4.54 -6.70 -6.16
CA PHE A 170 -4.36 -5.28 -6.47
C PHE A 170 -5.20 -4.38 -5.56
N PHE A 171 -6.45 -4.76 -5.31
CA PHE A 171 -7.31 -4.05 -4.38
C PHE A 171 -6.72 -4.03 -2.97
N LEU A 172 -6.28 -5.18 -2.44
CA LEU A 172 -5.64 -5.25 -1.13
C LEU A 172 -4.32 -4.49 -1.10
N ALA A 173 -3.48 -4.59 -2.13
CA ALA A 173 -2.18 -3.91 -2.14
C ALA A 173 -2.32 -2.38 -2.08
N THR A 174 -3.40 -1.83 -2.65
CA THR A 174 -3.58 -0.37 -2.82
C THR A 174 -4.61 0.27 -1.88
N SER A 175 -5.56 -0.49 -1.33
CA SER A 175 -6.61 0.03 -0.44
C SER A 175 -6.18 0.08 1.03
N GLY A 176 -6.89 0.88 1.84
CA GLY A 176 -6.54 1.12 3.25
C GLY A 176 -5.10 1.60 3.42
N ARG A 177 -4.37 0.98 4.35
CA ARG A 177 -2.89 1.07 4.42
C ARG A 177 -2.28 0.19 3.32
N PRO A 178 -1.54 0.74 2.33
CA PRO A 178 -0.99 -0.07 1.25
C PRO A 178 0.06 -1.07 1.75
N GLY A 179 0.35 -2.09 0.96
CA GLY A 179 1.34 -3.10 1.31
C GLY A 179 1.50 -4.20 0.27
N PRO A 180 2.46 -5.12 0.47
CA PRO A 180 2.76 -6.16 -0.49
C PRO A 180 1.78 -7.34 -0.39
N VAL A 181 1.32 -7.84 -1.53
CA VAL A 181 0.51 -9.04 -1.66
C VAL A 181 1.22 -10.06 -2.55
N LEU A 182 1.38 -11.29 -2.07
CA LEU A 182 1.99 -12.37 -2.85
C LEU A 182 0.93 -13.30 -3.45
N ILE A 183 1.07 -13.66 -4.73
CA ILE A 183 0.23 -14.63 -5.43
C ILE A 183 1.08 -15.83 -5.85
N TYR A 184 0.75 -16.99 -5.30
CA TYR A 184 1.41 -18.26 -5.57
C TYR A 184 0.61 -19.08 -6.59
N VAL A 185 1.16 -19.27 -7.80
CA VAL A 185 0.42 -19.88 -8.94
C VAL A 185 1.10 -21.15 -9.45
N PRO A 186 0.68 -22.37 -9.04
CA PRO A 186 1.23 -23.66 -9.47
C PRO A 186 1.42 -23.80 -10.99
N LYS A 187 2.50 -24.47 -11.40
CA LYS A 187 2.83 -24.63 -12.83
C LYS A 187 1.72 -25.31 -13.65
N ASP A 188 1.08 -26.32 -13.10
CA ASP A 188 -0.06 -26.99 -13.73
C ASP A 188 -1.27 -26.05 -13.90
N THR A 189 -1.51 -25.15 -12.95
CA THR A 189 -2.51 -24.09 -13.07
C THR A 189 -2.15 -23.07 -14.16
N GLN A 190 -0.86 -22.74 -14.32
CA GLN A 190 -0.39 -21.87 -15.42
C GLN A 190 -0.63 -22.52 -16.80
N GLU A 191 -0.48 -23.84 -16.91
CA GLU A 191 -0.63 -24.60 -18.16
C GLU A 191 -2.09 -24.92 -18.51
N GLN A 192 -2.97 -24.99 -17.51
CA GLN A 192 -4.38 -25.34 -17.68
C GLN A 192 -5.11 -24.36 -18.60
N LEU A 193 -5.92 -24.90 -19.51
CA LEU A 193 -6.77 -24.12 -20.42
C LEU A 193 -8.11 -23.78 -19.76
N ALA A 194 -8.53 -22.52 -19.84
CA ALA A 194 -9.84 -22.07 -19.39
C ALA A 194 -10.33 -20.83 -20.16
N VAL A 195 -11.62 -20.56 -20.06
CA VAL A 195 -12.24 -19.29 -20.47
C VAL A 195 -12.41 -18.44 -19.21
N PRO A 196 -11.72 -17.29 -19.08
CA PRO A 196 -11.75 -16.49 -17.86
C PRO A 196 -13.08 -15.75 -17.69
N ASN A 197 -13.63 -15.78 -16.46
CA ASN A 197 -14.72 -14.90 -16.05
C ASN A 197 -14.17 -13.68 -15.28
N TRP A 198 -14.25 -12.50 -15.89
CA TRP A 198 -13.76 -11.24 -15.33
C TRP A 198 -14.74 -10.55 -14.36
N ASN A 199 -15.99 -11.01 -14.28
CA ASN A 199 -17.06 -10.40 -13.49
C ASN A 199 -17.30 -11.13 -12.16
N GLN A 200 -16.25 -11.72 -11.58
CA GLN A 200 -16.35 -12.44 -10.31
C GLN A 200 -16.33 -11.46 -9.13
N PRO A 201 -17.26 -11.60 -8.15
CA PRO A 201 -17.25 -10.75 -6.97
C PRO A 201 -16.06 -11.07 -6.05
N PHE A 202 -15.56 -10.06 -5.36
CA PHE A 202 -14.52 -10.22 -4.34
C PHE A 202 -15.01 -11.07 -3.16
N ARG A 203 -14.09 -11.84 -2.57
CA ARG A 203 -14.28 -12.62 -1.34
C ARG A 203 -13.60 -11.95 -0.15
N LEU A 204 -13.74 -10.63 -0.04
CA LEU A 204 -13.07 -9.78 0.96
C LEU A 204 -14.05 -9.05 1.90
N SER A 205 -15.25 -9.60 2.13
CA SER A 205 -16.33 -8.95 2.88
C SER A 205 -15.89 -8.42 4.25
N GLY A 206 -15.08 -9.19 4.99
CA GLY A 206 -14.55 -8.78 6.30
C GLY A 206 -13.55 -7.63 6.21
N TYR A 207 -12.72 -7.58 5.16
CA TYR A 207 -11.79 -6.46 4.97
C TYR A 207 -12.55 -5.20 4.55
N MET A 208 -13.46 -5.33 3.59
CA MET A 208 -14.25 -4.22 3.06
C MET A 208 -15.14 -3.58 4.13
N SER A 209 -15.71 -4.37 5.05
CA SER A 209 -16.54 -3.84 6.14
C SER A 209 -15.75 -3.05 7.18
N ARG A 210 -14.43 -3.26 7.26
CA ARG A 210 -13.51 -2.55 8.16
C ARG A 210 -12.78 -1.40 7.49
N LEU A 211 -12.98 -1.17 6.19
CA LEU A 211 -12.39 0.00 5.54
C LEU A 211 -12.87 1.27 6.25
N PRO A 212 -11.96 2.21 6.55
CA PRO A 212 -12.31 3.49 7.14
C PRO A 212 -13.43 4.18 6.38
N LYS A 213 -14.39 4.74 7.13
CA LYS A 213 -15.43 5.61 6.60
C LYS A 213 -14.91 7.04 6.52
N GLU A 214 -15.67 7.89 5.85
CA GLU A 214 -15.42 9.32 5.88
C GLU A 214 -15.45 9.87 7.31
N PRO A 215 -14.57 10.85 7.64
CA PRO A 215 -14.60 11.50 8.93
C PRO A 215 -15.95 12.19 9.15
N SER A 216 -16.47 12.13 10.37
CA SER A 216 -17.64 12.92 10.75
C SER A 216 -17.25 14.39 10.96
N GLU A 217 -18.17 15.32 10.65
CA GLU A 217 -17.95 16.76 10.88
C GLU A 217 -17.59 17.05 12.34
N ALA A 218 -18.30 16.43 13.30
CA ALA A 218 -18.01 16.59 14.73
C ALA A 218 -16.56 16.25 15.13
N HIS A 219 -15.94 15.28 14.46
CA HIS A 219 -14.54 14.93 14.68
C HIS A 219 -13.59 16.02 14.15
N LEU A 220 -13.90 16.58 12.98
CA LEU A 220 -13.11 17.65 12.38
C LEU A 220 -13.23 18.95 13.18
N GLU A 221 -14.44 19.33 13.58
CA GLU A 221 -14.72 20.49 14.44
C GLU A 221 -13.96 20.41 15.77
N GLN A 222 -13.87 19.21 16.35
CA GLN A 222 -13.08 19.00 17.57
C GLN A 222 -11.60 19.31 17.36
N ILE A 223 -11.02 18.92 16.22
CA ILE A 223 -9.62 19.26 15.89
C ILE A 223 -9.48 20.78 15.71
N VAL A 224 -10.38 21.41 14.97
CA VAL A 224 -10.37 22.87 14.76
C VAL A 224 -10.38 23.60 16.10
N ARG A 225 -11.25 23.17 17.02
CA ARG A 225 -11.32 23.74 18.37
C ARG A 225 -10.01 23.58 19.14
N LEU A 226 -9.38 22.39 19.08
CA LEU A 226 -8.08 22.17 19.73
C LEU A 226 -6.99 23.08 19.15
N ILE A 227 -7.01 23.33 17.85
CA ILE A 227 -6.10 24.27 17.18
C ILE A 227 -6.30 25.69 17.72
N PHE A 228 -7.55 26.19 17.77
CA PHE A 228 -7.86 27.52 18.29
C PHE A 228 -7.50 27.70 19.77
N GLU A 229 -7.60 26.65 20.58
CA GLU A 229 -7.23 26.68 22.00
C GLU A 229 -5.70 26.57 22.23
N SER A 230 -4.94 26.14 21.23
CA SER A 230 -3.50 25.91 21.32
C SER A 230 -2.68 27.19 21.13
N LYS A 231 -1.46 27.22 21.70
CA LYS A 231 -0.49 28.32 21.53
C LYS A 231 0.79 27.89 20.83
N LYS A 232 1.10 26.59 20.87
CA LYS A 232 2.30 25.99 20.27
C LYS A 232 1.93 24.71 19.52
N PRO A 233 1.04 24.79 18.51
CA PRO A 233 0.72 23.64 17.67
C PRO A 233 1.90 23.25 16.78
N VAL A 234 2.05 21.95 16.54
CA VAL A 234 3.01 21.40 15.58
C VAL A 234 2.34 20.33 14.74
N LEU A 235 2.51 20.41 13.42
CA LEU A 235 2.16 19.35 12.48
C LEU A 235 3.30 18.34 12.41
N TYR A 236 3.00 17.09 12.76
CA TYR A 236 3.88 15.94 12.66
C TYR A 236 3.35 15.00 11.56
N VAL A 237 3.97 15.06 10.39
CA VAL A 237 3.47 14.38 9.17
C VAL A 237 4.38 13.25 8.71
N GLY A 238 3.80 12.22 8.10
CA GLY A 238 4.56 11.05 7.62
C GLY A 238 4.12 10.54 6.27
N GLY A 239 4.55 9.32 5.93
CA GLY A 239 4.28 8.70 4.63
C GLY A 239 2.78 8.56 4.30
N GLY A 240 1.90 8.55 5.30
CA GLY A 240 0.45 8.52 5.08
C GLY A 240 -0.12 9.79 4.41
N CYS A 241 0.67 10.86 4.32
CA CYS A 241 0.27 12.11 3.69
C CYS A 241 0.82 12.27 2.25
N LEU A 242 1.57 11.31 1.69
CA LEU A 242 2.22 11.44 0.37
C LEU A 242 1.25 11.82 -0.78
N ASN A 243 -0.02 11.39 -0.68
CA ASN A 243 -1.08 11.74 -1.64
C ASN A 243 -1.95 12.92 -1.18
N SER A 244 -1.44 13.76 -0.27
CA SER A 244 -2.17 14.86 0.35
C SER A 244 -1.30 16.11 0.50
N SER A 245 -0.31 16.29 -0.37
CA SER A 245 0.65 17.39 -0.31
C SER A 245 -0.02 18.75 -0.48
N GLU A 246 -0.92 18.89 -1.45
CA GLU A 246 -1.64 20.14 -1.73
C GLU A 246 -2.59 20.50 -0.57
N GLU A 247 -3.33 19.51 -0.07
CA GLU A 247 -4.23 19.66 1.05
C GLU A 247 -3.47 20.05 2.33
N LEU A 248 -2.37 19.35 2.63
CA LEU A 248 -1.53 19.63 3.79
C LEU A 248 -0.92 21.03 3.71
N LYS A 249 -0.39 21.42 2.54
CA LYS A 249 0.15 22.75 2.32
C LYS A 249 -0.92 23.81 2.56
N ARG A 250 -2.11 23.62 1.99
CA ARG A 250 -3.23 24.54 2.18
C ARG A 250 -3.63 24.66 3.64
N PHE A 251 -3.67 23.55 4.37
CA PHE A 251 -3.97 23.53 5.80
C PHE A 251 -2.90 24.27 6.62
N ALA A 252 -1.62 24.08 6.31
CA ALA A 252 -0.52 24.80 6.95
C ALA A 252 -0.59 26.31 6.67
N GLU A 253 -0.90 26.73 5.44
CA GLU A 253 -1.06 28.15 5.08
C GLU A 253 -2.23 28.82 5.81
N LEU A 254 -3.36 28.12 5.97
CA LEU A 254 -4.54 28.65 6.66
C LEU A 254 -4.33 28.79 8.17
N THR A 255 -3.58 27.86 8.77
CA THR A 255 -3.42 27.79 10.23
C THR A 255 -2.13 28.44 10.72
N GLY A 256 -1.13 28.62 9.85
CA GLY A 256 0.20 29.10 10.21
C GLY A 256 1.00 28.12 11.08
N ILE A 257 0.59 26.85 11.17
CA ILE A 257 1.21 25.84 12.03
C ILE A 257 2.53 25.35 11.40
N PRO A 258 3.64 25.31 12.16
CA PRO A 258 4.90 24.74 11.67
C PRO A 258 4.77 23.24 11.40
N VAL A 259 5.36 22.80 10.28
CA VAL A 259 5.29 21.42 9.78
C VAL A 259 6.64 20.73 9.91
N THR A 260 6.68 19.65 10.67
CA THR A 260 7.80 18.70 10.69
C THR A 260 7.37 17.35 10.12
N CYS A 261 8.30 16.64 9.50
CA CYS A 261 8.02 15.39 8.79
C CYS A 261 8.90 14.24 9.25
N THR A 262 8.44 13.01 9.10
CA THR A 262 9.32 11.82 9.19
C THR A 262 10.22 11.72 7.96
N LEU A 263 11.19 10.81 8.00
CA LEU A 263 11.95 10.40 6.82
C LEU A 263 11.01 10.01 5.65
N MET A 264 9.92 9.30 5.95
CA MET A 264 8.93 8.84 4.98
C MET A 264 8.01 9.95 4.47
N GLY A 265 7.96 11.09 5.14
CA GLY A 265 7.17 12.27 4.75
C GLY A 265 7.98 13.34 4.02
N LEU A 266 9.26 13.10 3.73
CA LEU A 266 10.09 14.07 3.01
C LEU A 266 9.49 14.41 1.63
N GLY A 267 9.42 15.71 1.33
CA GLY A 267 8.83 16.22 0.09
C GLY A 267 7.38 16.67 0.19
N LEU A 268 6.70 16.40 1.32
CA LEU A 268 5.33 16.87 1.57
C LEU A 268 5.19 18.40 1.57
N LEU A 269 6.19 19.07 2.13
CA LEU A 269 6.33 20.51 2.09
C LEU A 269 7.77 20.84 1.65
N PRO A 270 7.98 21.81 0.74
CA PRO A 270 9.33 22.21 0.36
C PRO A 270 10.16 22.62 1.59
N THR A 271 11.43 22.22 1.64
CA THR A 271 12.32 22.60 2.77
C THR A 271 12.63 24.10 2.81
N SER A 272 12.39 24.81 1.71
CA SER A 272 12.49 26.26 1.60
C SER A 272 11.25 27.00 2.12
N ASP A 273 10.16 26.28 2.39
CA ASP A 273 8.93 26.87 2.91
C ASP A 273 9.17 27.41 4.33
N PRO A 274 8.72 28.64 4.67
CA PRO A 274 8.93 29.22 5.99
C PRO A 274 8.28 28.44 7.14
N LEU A 275 7.26 27.62 6.85
CA LEU A 275 6.62 26.75 7.85
C LEU A 275 7.32 25.37 7.95
N SER A 276 8.31 25.08 7.11
CA SER A 276 9.01 23.79 7.12
C SER A 276 10.05 23.72 8.23
N PHE A 277 9.79 22.85 9.20
CA PHE A 277 10.72 22.49 10.27
C PHE A 277 11.54 21.26 9.91
N GLN A 278 11.48 20.81 8.65
CA GLN A 278 12.24 19.66 8.13
C GLN A 278 12.00 18.37 8.94
N MET A 279 12.92 17.41 8.82
CA MET A 279 12.76 16.06 9.37
C MET A 279 13.02 16.01 10.87
N LEU A 280 12.09 15.55 11.71
CA LEU A 280 12.37 15.28 13.14
C LEU A 280 12.98 13.89 13.39
N GLY A 281 13.39 13.64 14.63
CA GLY A 281 13.87 12.33 15.10
C GLY A 281 15.37 12.31 15.40
N MET A 282 15.93 11.10 15.46
CA MET A 282 17.32 10.81 15.87
C MET A 282 18.37 11.66 15.12
N TYR A 283 18.17 11.86 13.83
CA TYR A 283 19.05 12.65 12.97
C TYR A 283 18.40 13.94 12.46
N GLY A 284 17.29 14.36 13.08
CA GLY A 284 16.60 15.60 12.76
C GLY A 284 17.33 16.84 13.31
N PRO A 285 17.09 18.04 12.74
CA PRO A 285 17.68 19.25 13.27
C PRO A 285 17.05 19.60 14.62
N VAL A 286 17.82 20.29 15.45
CA VAL A 286 17.44 20.62 16.84
C VAL A 286 16.10 21.35 16.91
N TYR A 287 15.81 22.26 15.98
CA TYR A 287 14.57 23.04 15.99
C TYR A 287 13.32 22.19 15.73
N ALA A 288 13.40 21.12 14.94
CA ALA A 288 12.28 20.21 14.70
C ALA A 288 11.91 19.46 15.99
N ASN A 289 12.90 18.84 16.61
CA ASN A 289 12.76 18.12 17.87
C ASN A 289 12.34 19.06 19.01
N TYR A 290 12.87 20.29 19.03
CA TYR A 290 12.50 21.31 20.01
C TYR A 290 11.04 21.73 19.88
N ALA A 291 10.55 21.93 18.65
CA ALA A 291 9.15 22.29 18.42
C ALA A 291 8.21 21.23 18.98
N VAL A 292 8.51 19.94 18.75
CA VAL A 292 7.72 18.82 19.27
C VAL A 292 7.85 18.66 20.80
N ASP A 293 9.04 18.87 21.38
CA ASP A 293 9.22 18.81 22.84
C ASP A 293 8.46 19.94 23.57
N LYS A 294 8.35 21.11 22.93
CA LYS A 294 7.71 22.31 23.51
C LYS A 294 6.28 22.55 23.05
N SER A 295 5.72 21.68 22.21
CA SER A 295 4.35 21.84 21.73
C SER A 295 3.33 21.61 22.84
N ASP A 296 2.19 22.28 22.70
CA ASP A 296 0.98 22.03 23.53
C ASP A 296 -0.11 21.29 22.74
N LEU A 297 0.03 21.22 21.41
CA LEU A 297 -0.78 20.41 20.51
C LEU A 297 0.13 19.76 19.45
N LEU A 298 0.02 18.44 19.31
CA LEU A 298 0.70 17.67 18.27
C LEU A 298 -0.32 17.06 17.33
N LEU A 299 -0.33 17.53 16.08
CA LEU A 299 -1.19 17.05 15.01
C LEU A 299 -0.44 15.98 14.21
N SER A 300 -0.70 14.71 14.53
CA SER A 300 0.04 13.56 14.03
C SER A 300 -0.71 12.92 12.86
N PHE A 301 -0.34 13.28 11.63
CA PHE A 301 -1.06 12.86 10.42
C PHE A 301 -0.23 11.85 9.61
N GLY A 302 -0.77 10.65 9.44
CA GLY A 302 -0.14 9.61 8.59
C GLY A 302 1.20 9.13 9.14
N VAL A 303 1.30 8.98 10.46
CA VAL A 303 2.52 8.61 11.21
C VAL A 303 2.25 7.44 12.14
N ARG A 304 3.28 6.63 12.39
CA ARG A 304 3.23 5.41 13.22
C ARG A 304 3.98 5.50 14.55
N PHE A 305 4.40 6.70 14.95
CA PHE A 305 5.18 6.94 16.18
C PHE A 305 6.34 5.93 16.37
N ASP A 306 7.20 5.83 15.36
CA ASP A 306 8.36 4.94 15.42
C ASP A 306 9.41 5.42 16.44
N ASP A 307 10.27 4.51 16.86
CA ASP A 307 11.30 4.75 17.88
C ASP A 307 12.44 5.67 17.39
N HIS A 308 12.73 5.69 16.09
CA HIS A 308 13.74 6.57 15.51
C HIS A 308 13.29 8.04 15.53
N VAL A 309 11.98 8.29 15.53
CA VAL A 309 11.40 9.62 15.76
C VAL A 309 11.21 9.90 17.26
N THR A 310 10.56 8.98 17.97
CA THR A 310 10.08 9.26 19.32
C THR A 310 11.15 9.17 20.40
N GLY A 311 12.17 8.33 20.21
CA GLY A 311 13.15 8.01 21.24
C GLY A 311 12.46 7.45 22.49
N LYS A 312 12.64 8.11 23.64
CA LYS A 312 11.94 7.73 24.87
C LYS A 312 10.49 8.21 24.83
N LEU A 313 9.55 7.28 24.65
CA LEU A 313 8.12 7.56 24.49
C LEU A 313 7.54 8.45 25.59
N GLU A 314 7.92 8.28 26.86
CA GLU A 314 7.37 9.10 27.95
C GLU A 314 7.81 10.57 27.87
N ALA A 315 8.98 10.84 27.28
CA ALA A 315 9.47 12.18 27.07
C ALA A 315 8.90 12.83 25.80
N PHE A 316 8.60 12.02 24.78
CA PHE A 316 8.09 12.49 23.50
C PHE A 316 6.75 13.22 23.64
N ALA A 317 6.72 14.48 23.22
CA ALA A 317 5.55 15.37 23.27
C ALA A 317 4.81 15.33 24.62
N SER A 318 5.56 15.20 25.72
CA SER A 318 5.03 14.92 27.07
C SER A 318 4.05 15.96 27.62
N ARG A 319 4.02 17.16 27.02
CA ARG A 319 3.16 18.28 27.42
C ARG A 319 2.05 18.60 26.41
N ALA A 320 2.00 17.87 25.29
CA ALA A 320 1.07 18.16 24.21
C ALA A 320 -0.21 17.34 24.31
N LYS A 321 -1.34 17.96 23.95
CA LYS A 321 -2.51 17.22 23.49
C LYS A 321 -2.16 16.59 22.15
N ILE A 322 -2.46 15.31 21.95
CA ILE A 322 -2.10 14.58 20.74
C ILE A 322 -3.38 14.27 19.96
N VAL A 323 -3.42 14.71 18.70
CA VAL A 323 -4.38 14.30 17.68
C VAL A 323 -3.67 13.31 16.76
N HIS A 324 -4.26 12.16 16.51
CA HIS A 324 -3.69 11.14 15.62
C HIS A 324 -4.70 10.76 14.55
N ILE A 325 -4.34 10.95 13.29
CA ILE A 325 -5.12 10.53 12.13
C ILE A 325 -4.33 9.44 11.39
N ASP A 326 -4.90 8.25 11.32
CA ASP A 326 -4.31 7.12 10.59
C ASP A 326 -5.40 6.29 9.88
N VAL A 327 -5.07 5.77 8.71
CA VAL A 327 -5.97 4.87 7.95
C VAL A 327 -6.01 3.46 8.56
N ASP A 328 -5.04 3.13 9.41
CA ASP A 328 -4.95 1.86 10.11
C ASP A 328 -5.31 2.04 11.59
N SER A 329 -6.48 1.54 11.97
CA SER A 329 -6.94 1.58 13.37
C SER A 329 -5.99 0.86 14.33
N ALA A 330 -5.14 -0.06 13.86
CA ALA A 330 -4.17 -0.76 14.71
C ALA A 330 -2.95 0.12 15.07
N GLU A 331 -2.71 1.22 14.37
CA GLU A 331 -1.64 2.18 14.69
C GLU A 331 -2.08 3.19 15.75
N ILE A 332 -3.39 3.48 15.84
CA ILE A 332 -3.95 4.43 16.80
C ILE A 332 -3.83 3.86 18.21
N GLY A 333 -3.14 4.59 19.09
CA GLY A 333 -2.93 4.18 20.48
C GLY A 333 -1.88 3.06 20.68
N LYS A 334 -1.21 2.61 19.61
CA LYS A 334 -0.23 1.50 19.70
C LYS A 334 0.98 1.84 20.56
N ASN A 335 1.68 2.93 20.23
CA ASN A 335 2.89 3.37 20.93
C ASN A 335 2.64 4.57 21.85
N LYS A 336 1.74 5.47 21.45
CA LYS A 336 1.40 6.69 22.19
C LYS A 336 -0.10 6.87 22.19
N GLN A 337 -0.67 7.04 23.37
CA GLN A 337 -2.11 7.27 23.53
C GLN A 337 -2.46 8.71 23.13
N PRO A 338 -3.32 8.93 22.12
CA PRO A 338 -3.79 10.26 21.77
C PRO A 338 -4.79 10.78 22.82
N HIS A 339 -4.93 12.10 22.92
CA HIS A 339 -5.89 12.72 23.84
C HIS A 339 -7.29 12.85 23.23
N SER A 340 -7.34 12.94 21.90
CA SER A 340 -8.55 12.85 21.10
C SER A 340 -8.31 11.82 20.01
N ASP A 341 -8.98 10.68 20.11
CA ASP A 341 -9.04 9.67 19.06
C ASP A 341 -9.91 10.22 17.92
N VAL A 342 -9.29 10.96 17.00
CA VAL A 342 -10.02 11.47 15.85
C VAL A 342 -9.97 10.42 14.75
N GLY A 343 -10.62 9.28 15.01
CA GLY A 343 -10.99 8.23 14.07
C GLY A 343 -9.88 7.60 13.22
N SER A 344 -10.22 6.49 12.57
CA SER A 344 -9.41 5.97 11.46
C SER A 344 -10.04 6.44 10.15
N PHE A 345 -9.32 7.25 9.38
CA PHE A 345 -9.73 7.76 8.06
C PHE A 345 -8.52 8.24 7.24
N ARG A 346 -8.71 8.43 5.94
CA ARG A 346 -7.65 8.91 5.04
C ARG A 346 -7.27 10.35 5.37
N CYS A 347 -5.97 10.62 5.50
CA CYS A 347 -5.46 11.96 5.78
C CYS A 347 -5.97 13.01 4.78
N GLN A 348 -6.04 12.66 3.49
CA GLN A 348 -6.55 13.54 2.43
C GLN A 348 -7.93 14.10 2.78
N ILE A 349 -8.86 13.24 3.20
CA ILE A 349 -10.26 13.63 3.39
C ILE A 349 -10.46 14.35 4.71
N GLY A 350 -9.68 13.98 5.74
CA GLY A 350 -9.57 14.76 6.96
C GLY A 350 -9.10 16.18 6.68
N ILE A 351 -8.11 16.36 5.80
CA ILE A 351 -7.58 17.67 5.46
C ILE A 351 -8.54 18.46 4.53
N GLU A 352 -9.22 17.80 3.58
CA GLU A 352 -10.21 18.44 2.71
C GLU A 352 -11.46 18.92 3.44
N GLY A 353 -11.91 18.22 4.48
CA GLY A 353 -13.06 18.64 5.29
C GLY A 353 -12.90 20.02 5.93
N TYR A 354 -11.66 20.48 6.16
CA TYR A 354 -11.38 21.83 6.66
C TYR A 354 -11.67 22.96 5.65
N LYS A 355 -12.02 22.64 4.39
CA LYS A 355 -12.40 23.64 3.37
C LYS A 355 -13.63 24.48 3.77
N GLN A 356 -14.52 23.93 4.59
CA GLN A 356 -15.76 24.59 4.98
C GLN A 356 -15.61 25.41 6.27
N ASP A 357 -14.85 24.93 7.26
CA ASP A 357 -14.90 25.50 8.62
C ASP A 357 -13.87 26.60 8.91
N ILE A 358 -12.75 26.68 8.17
CA ILE A 358 -11.69 27.67 8.42
C ILE A 358 -11.93 29.00 7.65
N ARG A 359 -13.07 29.14 6.97
CA ARG A 359 -13.45 30.38 6.25
C ARG A 359 -14.31 31.35 7.06
N GLU A 360 -14.76 30.96 8.24
CA GLU A 360 -15.43 31.83 9.24
C GLU A 360 -14.51 32.03 10.45
#